data_AF-A0A844FEP7-F1
#
_entry.id   AF-A0A844FEP7-F1
#
_cell.length_a   1.000
_cell.length_b   1.000
_cell.length_c   1.000
_cell.angle_alpha   90.00
_cell.angle_beta   90.00
_cell.angle_gamma   90.00
#
_symmetry.space_group_name_H-M   'P 1'
#
loop_
_entity.id
_entity.type
_entity.pdbx_description
1 polymer ?
#
loop_
_entity_poly.entity_id
_entity_poly.type
_entity_poly.pdbx_seq_one_letter_code
_entity_poly.pdbx_strand_id
1 'polypeptide(L)' 'MAKKKVTKIKETDKAIIFKANRRLTKEEFELLSDLVKSEEKKTGLEIVLMPYSCEVGEE' A
#
# COMPACT_ATOMS: atom_id res chain seq x y z
N MET A 1 -16.17 -13.35 -2.33
CA MET A 1 -15.47 -12.69 -1.20
C MET A 1 -14.07 -12.30 -1.64
N ALA A 2 -13.84 -11.02 -1.96
CA ALA A 2 -12.53 -10.55 -2.42
C ALA A 2 -11.54 -10.56 -1.25
N LYS A 3 -10.59 -11.51 -1.23
CA LYS A 3 -9.46 -11.50 -0.29
C LYS A 3 -8.68 -10.20 -0.52
N LYS A 4 -8.76 -9.25 0.41
CA LYS A 4 -7.95 -8.02 0.39
C LYS A 4 -6.47 -8.41 0.37
N LYS A 5 -5.81 -8.19 -0.77
CA LYS A 5 -4.41 -8.58 -1.02
C LYS A 5 -3.43 -7.73 -0.22
N VAL A 6 -3.87 -6.53 0.17
CA VAL A 6 -3.16 -5.56 0.99
C VAL A 6 -4.05 -5.14 2.16
N THR A 7 -3.46 -4.91 3.32
CA THR A 7 -4.09 -4.32 4.50
C THR A 7 -3.55 -2.93 4.69
N LYS A 8 -4.45 -1.96 4.88
CA LYS A 8 -4.07 -0.63 5.32
C LYS A 8 -3.68 -0.72 6.80
N ILE A 9 -2.42 -0.42 7.10
CA ILE A 9 -1.87 -0.51 8.46
C ILE A 9 -1.79 0.85 9.13
N LYS A 10 -1.73 1.94 8.35
CA LYS A 10 -1.68 3.29 8.89
C LYS A 10 -2.34 4.28 7.94
N GLU A 11 -3.05 5.24 8.50
CA GLU A 11 -3.50 6.45 7.82
C GLU A 11 -3.10 7.64 8.65
N THR A 12 -2.56 8.64 7.98
CA THR A 12 -2.33 9.96 8.53
C THR A 12 -2.85 10.99 7.53
N ASP A 13 -3.12 12.20 7.97
CA ASP A 13 -3.57 13.33 7.16
C ASP A 13 -2.64 13.68 5.98
N LYS A 14 -1.46 13.08 5.91
CA LYS A 14 -0.51 13.26 4.81
C LYS A 14 -0.18 11.99 4.04
N ALA A 15 -0.49 10.81 4.57
CA ALA A 15 -0.03 9.55 3.99
C ALA A 15 -0.87 8.32 4.36
N ILE A 16 -0.94 7.35 3.45
CA ILE A 16 -1.63 6.07 3.69
C ILE A 16 -0.64 4.92 3.48
N ILE A 17 -0.46 4.08 4.49
CA ILE A 17 0.46 2.95 4.43
C ILE A 17 -0.32 1.65 4.24
N PHE A 18 -0.08 0.99 3.12
CA PHE A 18 -0.62 -0.32 2.79
C PHE A 18 0.48 -1.37 2.91
N LYS A 19 0.23 -2.39 3.72
CA LYS A 19 1.09 -3.57 3.85
C LYS A 19 0.50 -4.73 3.07
N ALA A 20 1.30 -5.38 2.24
CA ALA A 20 0.88 -6.61 1.59
C ALA A 20 0.72 -7.74 2.61
N ASN A 21 -0.41 -8.47 2.58
CA ASN A 21 -0.62 -9.65 3.45
C ASN A 21 0.03 -10.92 2.91
N ARG A 22 0.55 -10.87 1.68
CA ARG A 22 1.18 -11.98 0.97
C ARG A 22 2.28 -11.44 0.08
N ARG A 23 3.21 -12.31 -0.35
CA ARG A 23 4.12 -11.97 -1.44
C ARG A 23 3.30 -11.52 -2.65
N LEU A 24 3.43 -10.25 -3.02
CA LEU A 24 2.84 -9.71 -4.23
C LEU A 24 3.68 -10.17 -5.42
N THR A 25 3.02 -10.60 -6.48
CA THR A 25 3.65 -10.79 -7.78
C THR A 25 3.99 -9.42 -8.37
N LYS A 26 4.96 -9.36 -9.28
CA LYS A 26 5.39 -8.10 -9.92
C LYS A 26 4.21 -7.33 -10.54
N GLU A 27 3.33 -8.03 -11.26
CA GLU A 27 2.12 -7.43 -11.84
C GLU A 27 1.19 -6.81 -10.79
N GLU A 28 1.02 -7.47 -9.65
CA GLU A 28 0.14 -6.98 -8.59
C GLU A 28 0.73 -5.75 -7.91
N PHE A 29 2.05 -5.74 -7.73
CA PHE A 29 2.78 -4.59 -7.22
C PHE A 29 2.69 -3.41 -8.19
N GLU A 30 2.81 -3.66 -9.49
CA GLU A 30 2.76 -2.63 -10.53
C GLU A 30 1.35 -2.02 -10.63
N LEU A 31 0.30 -2.85 -10.63
CA LEU A 31 -1.09 -2.41 -10.59
C LEU A 31 -1.39 -1.58 -9.34
N LEU A 32 -0.93 -2.04 -8.17
CA LEU A 32 -1.09 -1.31 -6.92
C LEU A 32 -0.30 0.00 -6.95
N SER A 33 0.94 -0.01 -7.44
CA SER A 33 1.77 1.19 -7.55
C SER A 33 1.16 2.23 -8.49
N ASP A 34 0.53 1.80 -9.59
CA ASP A 34 -0.10 2.71 -10.55
C ASP A 34 -1.38 3.35 -9.99
N LEU A 35 -2.21 2.54 -9.31
CA LEU A 35 -3.38 3.01 -8.56
C LEU A 35 -2.97 3.99 -7.47
N VAL A 36 -1.98 3.62 -6.67
CA VAL A 36 -1.39 4.45 -5.61
C VAL A 36 -0.94 5.79 -6.18
N LYS A 37 -0.08 5.80 -7.21
CA LYS A 37 0.40 7.05 -7.83
C LYS A 37 -0.74 7.93 -8.36
N SER A 38 -1.76 7.33 -8.95
CA SER A 38 -2.93 8.06 -9.43
C SER A 38 -3.73 8.69 -8.30
N GLU A 39 -3.90 7.96 -7.20
CA GLU A 39 -4.62 8.42 -6.02
C GLU A 39 -3.81 9.50 -5.27
N GLU A 40 -2.50 9.33 -5.13
CA GLU A 40 -1.57 10.32 -4.57
C GLU A 40 -1.66 11.65 -5.34
N LYS A 41 -1.61 11.58 -6.67
CA LYS A 41 -1.68 12.76 -7.54
C LYS A 41 -3.04 13.46 -7.47
N LYS A 42 -4.10 12.71 -7.22
CA LYS A 42 -5.47 13.23 -7.17
C LYS A 42 -5.82 13.80 -5.80
N THR A 43 -5.34 13.18 -4.74
CA THR A 43 -5.72 13.50 -3.36
C THR A 43 -4.65 14.29 -2.60
N GLY A 44 -3.41 14.29 -3.10
CA GLY A 44 -2.26 14.95 -2.47
C GLY A 44 -1.70 14.25 -1.23
N LEU A 45 -2.19 13.03 -0.94
CA LEU A 45 -1.70 12.19 0.16
C LEU A 45 -0.62 11.24 -0.38
N GLU A 46 0.42 10.97 0.39
CA GLU A 46 1.52 10.08 0.03
C GLU A 46 1.16 8.63 0.35
N ILE A 47 1.10 7.72 -0.62
CA ILE A 47 0.63 6.36 -0.39
C ILE A 47 1.81 5.40 -0.50
N VAL A 48 2.11 4.73 0.61
CA VAL A 48 3.27 3.86 0.75
C VAL A 48 2.83 2.40 0.69
N LEU A 49 3.29 1.67 -0.32
CA LEU A 49 3.03 0.23 -0.46
C LEU A 49 4.21 -0.58 0.06
N MET A 50 4.07 -1.17 1.25
CA MET A 50 5.11 -1.99 1.87
C MET A 50 5.00 -3.46 1.45
N PRO A 51 6.12 -4.09 1.07
CA PRO A 51 6.14 -5.52 0.77
C PRO A 51 5.89 -6.34 2.05
N TYR A 52 5.36 -7.56 1.85
CA TYR A 52 5.03 -8.48 2.95
C TYR A 52 6.23 -8.79 3.87
N SER A 53 7.44 -8.77 3.31
CA SER A 53 8.68 -9.06 4.04
C SER A 53 9.18 -7.92 4.93
N CYS A 54 8.47 -6.79 4.99
CA CYS A 54 8.86 -5.64 5.80
C CYS A 54 7.97 -5.55 7.04
N GLU A 55 8.57 -5.71 8.22
CA GLU A 55 7.94 -5.42 9.50
C GLU A 55 7.98 -3.91 9.72
N VAL A 56 6.82 -3.31 9.97
CA VAL A 56 6.78 -1.92 10.40
C VAL A 56 7.16 -1.98 11.86
N GLY A 57 8.37 -1.52 12.18
CA GLY A 57 8.78 -1.34 13.56
C GLY A 57 7.79 -0.39 14.22
N GLU A 58 7.08 -0.88 15.23
CA GLU A 58 6.44 -0.01 16.22
C GLU A 58 7.58 0.51 17.10
N GLU A 59 8.04 1.73 16.83
CA GLU A 59 8.72 2.56 17.84
C GLU A 59 7.71 3.55 18.44
#